data_AF-A0A0F3GMZ9-F1
#
_entry.id   AF-A0A0F3GMZ9-F1
#
_cell.length_a   1.000
_cell.length_b   1.000
_cell.length_c   1.000
_cell.angle_alpha   90.00
_cell.angle_beta   90.00
_cell.angle_gamma   90.00
#
_symmetry.space_group_name_H-M   'P 1'
#
loop_
_entity.id
_entity.type
_entity.pdbx_description
1 polymer ?
#
loop_
_entity_poly.entity_id
_entity_poly.type
_entity_poly.pdbx_seq_one_letter_code
_entity_poly.pdbx_strand_id
1 'polypeptide(L)'
;MNIEVFKEYYKEYTCPFCHRDDYRVKCKDLDREIVVCNTCGLYYAHPLMNSRGQEMYWQSYSSELNSNQYSMYINNPIDRDYSYIIRYILNACSIVDTDMLALDIGTFDGAFVYALNHFGF
;
A
#
# COMPACT_ATOMS: atom_id res chain seq x y z
N MET A 1 15.66 -22.02 10.67
CA MET A 1 15.16 -21.17 9.57
C MET A 1 16.36 -20.44 8.99
N ASN A 2 16.77 -20.74 7.75
CA ASN A 2 17.94 -20.13 7.12
C ASN A 2 17.46 -18.94 6.26
N ILE A 3 17.71 -17.72 6.73
CA ILE A 3 17.38 -16.50 5.99
C ILE A 3 18.60 -16.16 5.13
N GLU A 4 18.50 -16.32 3.81
CA GLU A 4 19.47 -15.73 2.88
C GLU A 4 19.11 -14.25 2.68
N VAL A 5 19.95 -13.36 3.21
CA VAL A 5 19.78 -11.90 3.08
C VAL A 5 20.55 -11.43 1.85
N PHE A 6 19.83 -11.00 0.81
CA PHE A 6 20.37 -10.08 -0.19
C PHE A 6 20.31 -8.66 0.42
N LYS A 7 21.18 -7.75 0.00
CA LYS A 7 21.42 -6.48 0.70
C LYS A 7 20.13 -5.66 0.96
N GLU A 8 19.09 -5.80 0.14
CA GLU A 8 17.77 -5.15 0.28
C GLU A 8 16.56 -6.12 0.32
N TYR A 9 16.79 -7.42 0.16
CA TYR A 9 15.72 -8.43 0.06
C TYR A 9 16.03 -9.66 0.93
N TYR A 10 14.99 -10.37 1.34
CA TYR A 10 15.11 -11.63 2.05
C TYR A 10 14.20 -12.68 1.43
N LYS A 11 14.70 -13.91 1.37
CA LYS A 11 13.89 -15.07 0.98
C LYS A 11 13.19 -15.58 2.23
N GLU A 12 11.92 -15.24 2.39
CA GLU A 12 11.05 -15.92 3.33
C GLU A 12 10.12 -16.83 2.55
N TYR A 13 10.21 -18.12 2.86
CA TYR A 13 9.44 -19.16 2.21
C TYR A 13 8.02 -19.33 2.78
N THR A 14 7.59 -18.42 3.65
CA THR A 14 6.25 -18.42 4.24
C THR A 14 5.39 -17.32 3.61
N CYS A 15 4.09 -17.57 3.51
CA CYS A 15 3.13 -16.56 3.05
C CYS A 15 3.06 -15.41 4.08
N PRO A 16 3.18 -14.14 3.66
CA PRO A 16 3.17 -13.01 4.58
C PRO A 16 1.82 -12.78 5.28
N PHE A 17 0.75 -13.44 4.81
CA PHE A 17 -0.59 -13.30 5.37
C PHE A 17 -1.01 -14.47 6.26
N CYS A 18 -0.83 -15.71 5.79
CA CYS A 18 -1.28 -16.91 6.54
C CYS A 18 -0.13 -17.73 7.12
N HIS A 19 1.13 -17.32 6.88
CA HIS A 19 2.36 -17.94 7.40
C HIS A 19 2.55 -19.42 7.02
N ARG A 20 1.82 -19.92 6.02
CA ARG A 20 2.04 -21.25 5.44
C ARG A 20 3.16 -21.22 4.41
N ASP A 21 3.90 -22.32 4.33
CA ASP A 21 5.03 -22.53 3.42
C ASP A 21 4.66 -23.28 2.13
N ASP A 22 3.36 -23.35 1.82
CA ASP A 22 2.82 -23.95 0.61
C ASP A 22 2.45 -22.89 -0.43
N TYR A 23 3.26 -22.81 -1.48
CA TYR A 23 3.09 -21.85 -2.57
C TYR A 23 3.52 -22.43 -3.93
N ARG A 24 3.09 -21.78 -5.01
CA ARG A 24 3.52 -22.06 -6.39
C ARG A 24 4.01 -20.81 -7.08
N VAL A 25 5.00 -20.95 -7.95
CA VAL A 25 5.49 -19.84 -8.80
C VAL A 25 4.52 -19.62 -9.95
N LYS A 26 4.08 -18.36 -10.13
CA LYS A 26 3.16 -17.95 -11.20
C LYS A 26 3.87 -17.25 -12.37
N CYS A 27 4.85 -16.41 -12.07
CA CYS A 27 5.69 -15.73 -13.06
C CYS A 27 7.10 -15.58 -12.48
N LYS A 28 8.11 -15.63 -13.33
CA LYS A 28 9.51 -15.49 -12.92
C LYS A 28 10.27 -14.61 -13.91
N ASP A 29 11.00 -13.65 -13.36
CA ASP A 29 12.05 -12.84 -13.97
C ASP A 29 13.37 -13.13 -13.22
N LEU A 30 14.52 -12.80 -13.81
CA LEU A 30 15.87 -13.25 -13.38
C LEU A 30 16.06 -13.35 -11.86
N ASP A 31 15.69 -12.30 -11.13
CA ASP A 31 15.86 -12.20 -9.68
C ASP A 31 14.55 -12.03 -8.89
N ARG A 32 13.38 -12.12 -9.56
CA ARG A 32 12.08 -11.83 -8.96
C ARG A 32 11.01 -12.77 -9.48
N GLU A 33 10.15 -13.23 -8.60
CA GLU A 33 9.03 -14.09 -8.95
C GLU A 33 7.74 -13.61 -8.29
N ILE A 34 6.62 -13.86 -8.97
CA ILE A 34 5.29 -13.76 -8.37
C ILE A 34 4.91 -15.16 -7.96
N VAL A 35 4.64 -15.34 -6.67
CA VAL A 35 4.17 -16.61 -6.11
C VAL A 35 2.72 -16.49 -5.66
N VAL A 36 2.05 -17.63 -5.55
CA VAL A 36 0.68 -17.74 -5.05
C VAL A 36 0.67 -18.72 -3.90
N CYS A 37 0.19 -18.30 -2.74
CA CYS A 37 -0.04 -19.21 -1.62
C CYS A 37 -1.18 -20.18 -1.96
N ASN A 38 -0.92 -21.48 -1.89
CA ASN A 38 -1.94 -22.50 -2.17
C ASN A 38 -2.98 -22.61 -1.03
N THR A 39 -2.67 -22.09 0.17
CA THR A 39 -3.62 -22.08 1.31
C THR A 39 -4.61 -20.92 1.26
N CYS A 40 -4.14 -19.67 1.16
CA CYS A 40 -5.01 -18.49 1.22
C CYS A 40 -5.25 -17.82 -0.14
N GLY A 41 -4.55 -18.26 -1.20
CA GLY A 41 -4.68 -17.69 -2.54
C GLY A 41 -3.98 -16.34 -2.73
N LEU A 42 -3.25 -15.81 -1.74
CA LEU A 42 -2.54 -14.54 -1.86
C LEU A 42 -1.47 -14.61 -2.93
N TYR A 43 -1.48 -13.63 -3.83
CA TYR A 43 -0.41 -13.36 -4.78
C TYR A 43 0.58 -12.38 -4.16
N TYR A 44 1.87 -12.68 -4.18
CA TYR A 44 2.90 -11.79 -3.64
C TYR A 44 4.22 -11.92 -4.40
N ALA A 45 5.02 -10.86 -4.36
CA ALA A 45 6.36 -10.85 -4.92
C ALA A 45 7.33 -11.61 -3.99
N HIS A 46 8.31 -12.28 -4.58
CA HIS A 46 9.38 -12.97 -3.88
C HIS A 46 10.71 -12.77 -4.66
N PRO A 47 11.85 -12.52 -3.99
CA PRO A 47 12.03 -12.33 -2.54
C PRO A 47 11.34 -11.07 -2.01
N LEU A 48 11.01 -11.07 -0.71
CA LEU A 48 10.39 -9.92 -0.05
C LEU A 48 11.44 -8.85 0.29
N MET A 49 11.01 -7.60 0.34
CA MET A 49 11.90 -6.48 0.68
C MET A 49 12.16 -6.43 2.19
N ASN A 50 13.42 -6.49 2.61
CA ASN A 50 13.78 -6.41 4.04
C ASN A 50 13.63 -4.96 4.56
N SER A 51 13.77 -4.75 5.88
CA SER A 51 13.61 -3.42 6.49
C SER A 51 14.49 -2.35 5.84
N ARG A 52 15.74 -2.70 5.49
CA ARG A 52 16.66 -1.78 4.80
C ARG A 52 16.18 -1.45 3.38
N GLY A 53 15.69 -2.43 2.64
CA GLY A 53 15.08 -2.20 1.33
C GLY A 53 13.85 -1.29 1.43
N GLN A 54 13.02 -1.50 2.46
CA GLN A 54 11.83 -0.67 2.72
C GLN A 54 12.22 0.77 3.05
N GLU A 55 13.26 0.98 3.86
CA GLU A 55 13.81 2.30 4.16
C GLU A 55 14.32 3.00 2.89
N MET A 56 15.04 2.28 2.02
CA MET A 56 15.53 2.84 0.76
C MET A 56 14.38 3.20 -0.19
N TYR A 57 13.36 2.34 -0.30
CA TYR A 57 12.15 2.64 -1.06
C TYR A 57 11.48 3.89 -0.51
N TRP A 58 11.32 3.99 0.81
CA TRP A 58 10.71 5.14 1.47
C TRP A 58 11.49 6.43 1.23
N GLN A 59 12.82 6.38 1.31
CA GLN A 59 13.68 7.52 1.00
C GLN A 59 13.50 7.99 -0.45
N SER A 60 13.52 7.06 -1.41
CA SER A 60 13.29 7.37 -2.82
C SER A 60 11.92 8.02 -3.03
N TYR A 61 10.87 7.39 -2.50
CA TYR A 61 9.50 7.89 -2.58
C TYR A 61 9.34 9.28 -1.96
N SER A 62 9.92 9.52 -0.78
CA SER A 62 9.90 10.83 -0.12
C SER A 62 10.67 11.90 -0.91
N SER A 63 11.75 11.52 -1.60
CA SER A 63 12.51 12.46 -2.43
C SER A 63 11.73 12.87 -3.67
N GLU A 64 10.97 11.95 -4.28
CA GLU A 64 10.09 12.23 -5.40
C GLU A 64 8.95 13.18 -4.99
N LEU A 65 8.32 12.91 -3.85
CA LEU A 65 7.33 13.79 -3.22
C LEU A 65 7.84 15.22 -3.02
N ASN A 66 9.09 15.36 -2.54
CA ASN A 66 9.69 16.66 -2.31
C ASN A 66 10.15 17.37 -3.60
N SER A 67 10.53 16.61 -4.63
CA SER A 67 11.01 17.15 -5.91
C SER A 67 9.89 17.59 -6.83
N ASN A 68 8.74 16.92 -6.77
CA ASN A 68 7.57 17.30 -7.52
C ASN A 68 6.76 18.27 -6.68
N GLN A 69 6.84 19.55 -7.04
CA GLN A 69 5.76 20.49 -6.73
C GLN A 69 4.51 19.99 -7.47
N TYR A 70 3.82 18.98 -6.94
CA TYR A 70 2.45 18.63 -7.27
C TYR A 70 1.55 19.77 -6.76
N SER A 71 1.79 20.94 -7.32
CA SER A 71 0.95 22.10 -7.21
C SER A 71 -0.37 21.73 -7.88
N MET A 72 -1.42 21.68 -7.06
CA MET A 72 -2.81 21.85 -7.49
C MET A 72 -3.35 20.77 -8.44
N TYR A 73 -3.72 19.61 -7.91
CA TYR A 73 -4.75 18.76 -8.54
C TYR A 73 -6.13 18.89 -7.91
N ILE A 74 -6.40 19.97 -7.16
CA ILE A 74 -7.72 20.34 -6.61
C ILE A 74 -8.75 20.74 -7.72
N ASN A 75 -8.50 20.39 -8.98
CA ASN A 75 -9.39 20.65 -10.12
C ASN A 75 -9.53 19.44 -11.07
N ASN A 76 -9.03 18.25 -10.71
CA ASN A 76 -8.99 17.07 -11.59
C ASN A 76 -10.06 16.03 -11.17
N PRO A 77 -10.53 15.15 -12.08
CA PRO A 77 -11.55 14.12 -11.81
C PRO A 77 -11.29 13.20 -10.61
N ILE A 78 -10.06 13.16 -10.11
CA ILE A 78 -9.64 12.45 -8.88
C ILE A 78 -10.47 12.91 -7.66
N ASP A 79 -10.89 14.18 -7.60
CA ASP A 79 -11.76 14.68 -6.52
C ASP A 79 -13.16 14.05 -6.53
N ARG A 80 -13.66 13.62 -7.71
CA ARG A 80 -14.95 12.91 -7.80
C ARG A 80 -14.84 11.49 -7.26
N ASP A 81 -13.72 10.80 -7.51
CA ASP A 81 -13.52 9.43 -7.06
C ASP A 81 -13.36 9.38 -5.54
N TYR A 82 -12.62 10.31 -4.93
CA TYR A 82 -12.51 10.38 -3.48
C TYR A 82 -13.81 10.76 -2.78
N SER A 83 -14.53 11.74 -3.30
CA SER A 83 -15.86 12.09 -2.78
C SER A 83 -16.83 10.92 -2.83
N TYR A 84 -16.78 10.12 -3.91
CA TYR A 84 -17.60 8.91 -4.04
C TYR A 84 -17.18 7.85 -3.01
N ILE A 85 -15.88 7.58 -2.87
CA ILE A 85 -15.34 6.60 -1.91
C ILE A 85 -15.71 7.01 -0.47
N ILE A 86 -15.54 8.28 -0.10
CA ILE A 86 -15.85 8.77 1.25
C ILE A 86 -17.35 8.62 1.54
N ARG A 87 -18.23 9.02 0.60
CA ARG A 87 -19.67 8.81 0.73
C ARG A 87 -20.03 7.33 0.86
N TYR A 88 -19.35 6.46 0.09
CA TYR A 88 -19.55 5.02 0.19
C TYR A 88 -19.17 4.50 1.58
N ILE A 89 -18.02 4.92 2.14
CA ILE A 89 -17.58 4.53 3.49
C ILE A 89 -18.59 5.02 4.54
N LEU A 90 -18.98 6.30 4.48
CA LEU A 90 -19.97 6.89 5.38
C LEU A 90 -21.28 6.07 5.40
N ASN A 91 -21.79 5.73 4.22
CA ASN A 91 -23.00 4.93 4.08
C ASN A 91 -22.82 3.47 4.54
N ALA A 92 -21.75 2.81 4.09
CA ALA A 92 -21.49 1.40 4.38
C ALA A 92 -21.23 1.16 5.87
N CYS A 93 -20.58 2.11 6.54
CA CYS A 93 -20.27 2.05 7.96
C CYS A 93 -21.36 2.70 8.83
N SER A 94 -22.43 3.24 8.24
CA SER A 94 -23.50 3.96 8.95
C SER A 94 -22.95 5.08 9.85
N ILE A 95 -21.91 5.78 9.37
CA ILE A 95 -21.30 6.89 10.07
C ILE A 95 -22.22 8.11 9.90
N VAL A 96 -22.78 8.57 11.01
CA VAL A 96 -23.73 9.69 11.06
C VAL A 96 -23.20 10.89 11.86
N ASP A 97 -22.06 10.70 12.54
CA ASP A 97 -21.49 11.67 13.47
C ASP A 97 -20.23 12.31 12.88
N THR A 98 -20.04 13.60 13.13
CA THR A 98 -18.95 14.42 12.56
C THR A 98 -17.71 14.50 13.43
N ASP A 99 -17.69 13.83 14.58
CA ASP A 99 -16.53 13.80 15.50
C ASP A 99 -15.64 12.56 15.28
N MET A 100 -15.60 12.02 14.06
CA MET A 100 -14.81 10.83 13.74
C MET A 100 -13.41 11.18 13.26
N LEU A 101 -12.41 10.48 13.79
CA LEU A 101 -11.03 10.58 13.32
C LEU A 101 -10.78 9.57 12.20
N ALA A 102 -10.29 10.04 11.06
CA ALA A 102 -9.84 9.19 9.96
C ALA A 102 -8.31 9.13 9.89
N LEU A 103 -7.75 7.92 9.64
CA LEU A 103 -6.34 7.72 9.38
C LEU A 103 -6.15 7.18 7.96
N ASP A 104 -5.44 7.93 7.13
CA ASP A 104 -5.04 7.53 5.78
C ASP A 104 -3.59 7.01 5.80
N ILE A 105 -3.40 5.71 5.55
CA ILE A 105 -2.08 5.06 5.53
C ILE A 105 -1.57 5.05 4.08
N GLY A 106 -0.41 5.67 3.85
CA GLY A 106 0.15 5.82 2.51
C GLY A 106 -0.42 7.02 1.75
N THR A 107 -0.74 8.10 2.48
CA THR A 107 -1.47 9.29 1.99
C THR A 107 -0.83 10.06 0.83
N PHE A 108 0.40 9.75 0.44
CA PHE A 108 1.16 10.43 -0.61
C PHE A 108 1.16 11.97 -0.44
N ASP A 109 0.42 12.69 -1.29
CA ASP A 109 0.30 14.15 -1.30
C ASP A 109 -0.82 14.69 -0.41
N GLY A 110 -1.56 13.81 0.27
CA GLY A 110 -2.64 14.17 1.19
C GLY A 110 -3.97 14.48 0.51
N ALA A 111 -4.15 14.22 -0.79
CA ALA A 111 -5.39 14.53 -1.49
C ALA A 111 -6.63 13.85 -0.87
N PHE A 112 -6.49 12.59 -0.44
CA PHE A 112 -7.59 11.88 0.21
C PHE A 112 -7.92 12.44 1.60
N VAL A 113 -6.89 12.84 2.37
CA VAL A 113 -7.06 13.53 3.66
C VAL A 113 -7.74 14.88 3.49
N TYR A 114 -7.37 15.65 2.46
CA TYR A 114 -8.05 16.89 2.13
C TYR A 114 -9.54 16.66 1.83
N ALA A 115 -9.85 15.61 1.06
CA ALA A 115 -11.22 15.22 0.80
C ALA A 115 -11.95 14.80 2.08
N LEU A 116 -11.34 14.01 2.98
CA LEU A 116 -11.91 13.63 4.27
C LEU A 116 -12.29 14.86 5.12
N ASN A 117 -11.40 15.86 5.24
CA ASN A 117 -11.68 17.11 5.96
C ASN A 117 -12.89 17.86 5.38
N HIS A 118 -13.07 17.84 4.05
CA HIS A 118 -14.24 18.46 3.41
C HIS A 118 -15.57 17.81 3.81
N PHE A 119 -15.54 16.52 4.18
CA PHE A 119 -16.70 15.77 4.65
C PHE A 119 -16.88 15.81 6.18
N GLY A 120 -16.07 16.58 6.89
CA GLY A 120 -16.18 16.75 8.35
C GLY A 120 -15.58 15.61 9.16
N PHE A 121 -14.54 14.96 8.63
CA PHE A 121 -13.59 14.18 9.43
C PHE A 121 -12.46 15.07 9.96
#